data_AF-A0A7D4HTY3-F1
#
_entry.id   AF-A0A7D4HTY3-F1
#
_cell.length_a   1.000
_cell.length_b   1.000
_cell.length_c   1.000
_cell.angle_alpha   90.00
_cell.angle_beta   90.00
_cell.angle_gamma   90.00
#
_symmetry.space_group_name_H-M   'P 1'
#
loop_
_entity.id
_entity.type
_entity.pdbx_description
1 polymer ?
#
loop_
_entity_poly.entity_id
_entity_poly.type
_entity_poly.pdbx_seq_one_letter_code
_entity_poly.pdbx_strand_id
1 'polypeptide(L)'
;MHTQDPATEYPQMNIRASSYFVLQAAHACAHCGQETPVHALAVPPGHQCTEADIELDEADASSLGLSPAAFHDWLFSPPQWLEIADPALISQTWLLSPSVAQAMQALSPHYRRNPDNQGQWTNFCAHCDSAIGEGDLYPKRSQAFSPANAQAADRIQVRKVEAPFEAYYGMCWTASYRNKWPLFARMGYEYSEAD
;
A
#
# COMPACT_ATOMS: atom_id res chain seq x y z
N MET A 1 2.98 41.71 -11.97
CA MET A 1 4.00 40.64 -12.02
C MET A 1 3.71 39.72 -10.86
N HIS A 2 2.76 38.80 -11.04
CA HIS A 2 2.39 37.84 -10.00
C HIS A 2 3.28 36.60 -10.20
N THR A 3 4.16 36.37 -9.24
CA THR A 3 4.96 35.16 -9.11
C THR A 3 4.01 33.98 -8.93
N GLN A 4 3.83 33.21 -10.02
CA GLN A 4 3.37 31.84 -9.93
C GLN A 4 4.43 31.07 -9.14
N ASP A 5 4.09 30.65 -7.93
CA ASP A 5 4.91 29.73 -7.16
C ASP A 5 4.85 28.36 -7.86
N PRO A 6 5.97 27.82 -8.38
CA PRO A 6 5.97 26.60 -9.17
C PRO A 6 5.97 25.38 -8.25
N ALA A 7 4.96 25.29 -7.37
CA ALA A 7 4.46 24.02 -6.89
C ALA A 7 3.81 23.31 -8.09
N THR A 8 4.66 22.86 -8.99
CA THR A 8 4.34 21.95 -10.09
C THR A 8 3.64 20.77 -9.41
N GLU A 9 2.33 20.66 -9.62
CA GLU A 9 1.40 19.71 -8.99
C GLU A 9 1.79 18.27 -9.33
N TYR A 10 2.88 17.79 -8.73
CA TYR A 10 3.06 16.38 -8.48
C TYR A 10 2.22 16.05 -7.25
N PRO A 11 1.45 14.94 -7.25
CA PRO A 11 0.89 14.42 -6.01
C PRO A 11 2.02 14.28 -5.01
N GLN A 12 1.95 15.02 -3.89
CA GLN A 12 2.88 14.82 -2.79
C GLN A 12 2.71 13.39 -2.30
N MET A 13 3.81 12.69 -2.05
CA MET A 13 3.77 11.34 -1.48
C MET A 13 2.92 11.37 -0.20
N ASN A 14 2.01 10.40 -0.05
CA ASN A 14 1.06 10.33 1.07
C ASN A 14 1.43 9.24 2.08
N ILE A 15 2.56 8.55 1.88
CA ILE A 15 3.18 7.61 2.82
C ILE A 15 4.70 7.72 2.81
N ARG A 16 5.30 7.54 3.99
CA ARG A 16 6.75 7.39 4.14
C ARG A 16 7.14 6.45 5.28
N ALA A 17 8.27 5.77 5.14
CA ALA A 17 8.83 4.89 6.16
C ALA A 17 10.37 4.83 6.09
N SER A 18 11.03 4.43 7.18
CA SER A 18 12.50 4.28 7.22
C SER A 18 13.01 3.02 6.52
N SER A 19 12.13 2.02 6.35
CA SER A 19 12.37 0.77 5.62
C SER A 19 11.05 0.27 5.03
N TYR A 20 11.12 -0.69 4.12
CA TYR A 20 9.93 -1.31 3.52
C TYR A 20 10.18 -2.77 3.19
N PHE A 21 9.11 -3.48 2.82
CA PHE A 21 9.13 -4.85 2.37
C PHE A 21 8.72 -4.94 0.91
N VAL A 22 9.44 -5.75 0.15
CA VAL A 22 9.01 -6.25 -1.16
C VAL A 22 8.54 -7.68 -0.96
N LEU A 23 7.28 -7.91 -1.29
CA LEU A 23 6.62 -9.20 -1.21
C LEU A 23 6.57 -9.82 -2.59
N GLN A 24 6.82 -11.13 -2.70
CA GLN A 24 6.65 -11.88 -3.94
C GLN A 24 5.81 -13.13 -3.68
N ALA A 25 4.80 -13.34 -4.53
CA ALA A 25 3.93 -14.51 -4.49
C ALA A 25 3.74 -15.08 -5.90
N ALA A 26 3.26 -16.33 -6.00
CA ALA A 26 2.81 -16.91 -7.26
C ALA A 26 1.33 -16.62 -7.49
N HIS A 27 0.96 -16.32 -8.73
CA HIS A 27 -0.42 -16.08 -9.15
C HIS A 27 -0.68 -16.72 -10.51
N ALA A 28 -1.83 -17.38 -10.68
CA ALA A 28 -2.22 -17.91 -11.98
C ALA A 28 -2.85 -16.80 -12.83
N CYS A 29 -2.24 -16.49 -13.98
CA CYS A 29 -2.73 -15.43 -14.85
C CYS A 29 -4.12 -15.77 -15.42
N ALA A 30 -5.10 -14.88 -15.26
CA ALA A 30 -6.43 -15.05 -15.81
C ALA A 30 -6.47 -15.08 -17.36
N HIS A 31 -5.45 -14.55 -18.04
CA HIS A 31 -5.38 -14.53 -19.50
C HIS A 31 -4.77 -15.81 -20.09
N CYS A 32 -3.57 -16.21 -19.64
CA CYS A 32 -2.85 -17.35 -20.22
C CYS A 32 -2.84 -18.62 -19.34
N GLY A 33 -3.38 -18.55 -18.11
CA GLY A 33 -3.45 -19.66 -17.15
C GLY A 33 -2.12 -20.05 -16.50
N GLN A 34 -0.99 -19.50 -16.96
CA GLN A 34 0.34 -19.81 -16.42
C GLN A 34 0.57 -19.15 -15.06
N GLU A 35 1.31 -19.82 -14.20
CA GLU A 35 1.79 -19.24 -12.95
C GLU A 35 2.84 -18.15 -13.26
N THR A 36 2.65 -16.98 -12.67
CA THR A 36 3.52 -15.81 -12.81
C THR A 36 3.84 -15.24 -11.43
N PRO A 37 5.07 -14.74 -11.21
CA PRO A 37 5.37 -14.00 -10.01
C PRO A 37 4.62 -12.66 -10.00
N VAL A 38 4.06 -12.30 -8.86
CA VAL A 38 3.45 -10.99 -8.57
C VAL A 38 4.09 -10.40 -7.33
N HIS A 39 4.12 -9.06 -7.27
CA HIS A 39 4.81 -8.32 -6.23
C HIS A 39 3.91 -7.28 -5.57
N ALA A 40 4.17 -7.01 -4.30
CA ALA A 40 3.52 -5.96 -3.52
C ALA A 40 4.54 -5.26 -2.61
N LEU A 41 4.16 -4.07 -2.15
CA LEU A 41 4.94 -3.25 -1.23
C LEU A 41 4.23 -3.19 0.11
N ALA A 42 4.98 -3.29 1.19
CA ALA A 42 4.48 -3.07 2.54
C ALA A 42 5.47 -2.25 3.36
N VAL A 43 4.99 -1.60 4.41
CA VAL A 43 5.82 -0.83 5.35
C VAL A 43 5.63 -1.34 6.78
N PRO A 44 6.67 -1.25 7.63
CA PRO A 44 6.58 -1.64 9.03
C PRO A 44 5.72 -0.65 9.86
N PRO A 45 5.41 -1.01 11.12
CA PRO A 45 5.02 -0.06 12.17
C PRO A 45 5.90 1.19 12.22
N GLY A 46 5.31 2.32 12.63
CA GLY A 46 5.97 3.61 12.73
C GLY A 46 6.13 4.33 11.38
N HIS A 47 5.50 3.82 10.32
CA HIS A 47 5.36 4.56 9.07
C HIS A 47 4.44 5.76 9.25
N GLN A 48 4.56 6.75 8.38
CA GLN A 48 3.75 7.96 8.45
C GLN A 48 2.89 8.10 7.20
N CYS A 49 1.62 8.47 7.38
CA CYS A 49 0.66 8.72 6.31
C CYS A 49 -0.04 10.07 6.48
N THR A 50 -0.43 10.69 5.37
CA THR A 50 -1.27 11.91 5.38
C THR A 50 -2.76 11.63 5.21
N GLU A 51 -3.11 10.43 4.74
CA GLU A 51 -4.47 9.92 4.54
C GLU A 51 -4.76 8.75 5.49
N ALA A 52 -4.19 8.77 6.70
CA ALA A 52 -4.46 7.72 7.66
C ALA A 52 -5.96 7.62 7.88
N ASP A 53 -6.51 6.41 7.74
CA ASP A 53 -7.85 6.08 8.18
C ASP A 53 -7.99 6.65 9.58
N ILE A 54 -8.78 7.71 9.73
CA ILE A 54 -9.11 8.26 11.03
C ILE A 54 -9.87 7.13 11.70
N GLU A 55 -9.21 6.38 12.59
CA GLU A 55 -9.90 5.52 13.53
C GLU A 55 -10.88 6.43 14.26
N LEU A 56 -12.16 6.30 13.90
CA LEU A 56 -13.24 6.92 14.63
C LEU A 56 -13.25 6.22 15.99
N ASP A 57 -12.53 6.80 16.95
CA ASP A 57 -12.58 6.36 18.34
C ASP A 57 -14.06 6.29 18.75
N GLU A 58 -14.50 5.17 19.32
CA GLU A 58 -15.89 5.03 19.80
C GLU A 58 -16.22 6.07 20.88
N ALA A 59 -15.22 6.66 21.54
CA ALA A 59 -15.39 7.82 22.40
C ALA A 59 -15.91 9.07 21.65
N ASP A 60 -15.67 9.15 20.35
CA ASP A 60 -16.10 10.23 19.46
C ASP A 60 -17.50 9.99 18.85
N ALA A 61 -18.18 8.92 19.24
CA ALA A 61 -19.58 8.65 18.85
C ALA A 61 -20.58 9.73 19.36
N SER A 62 -20.14 10.60 20.28
CA SER A 62 -20.88 11.76 20.76
C SER A 62 -20.44 13.10 20.16
N SER A 63 -19.48 13.07 19.22
CA SER A 63 -19.01 14.26 18.52
C SER A 63 -20.16 14.87 17.71
N LEU A 64 -20.46 16.14 17.95
CA LEU A 64 -21.43 16.90 17.15
C LEU A 64 -20.87 17.28 15.77
N GLY A 65 -19.71 16.72 15.39
CA GLY A 65 -18.92 17.14 14.24
C GLY A 65 -18.22 18.48 14.46
N LEU A 66 -17.54 18.95 13.42
CA LEU A 66 -16.90 20.27 13.44
C LEU A 66 -17.94 21.38 13.24
N SER A 67 -17.77 22.51 13.94
CA SER A 67 -18.51 23.73 13.61
C SER A 67 -18.19 24.18 12.17
N PRO A 68 -19.04 24.94 11.47
CA PRO A 68 -18.75 25.37 10.10
C PRO A 68 -17.39 26.07 9.92
N ALA A 69 -16.96 26.87 10.91
CA ALA A 69 -15.65 27.51 10.90
C ALA A 69 -14.51 26.49 11.12
N ALA A 70 -14.66 25.58 12.08
CA ALA A 70 -13.68 24.53 12.34
C ALA A 70 -13.57 23.54 11.15
N PHE A 71 -14.69 23.25 10.48
CA PHE A 71 -14.70 22.46 9.25
C PHE A 71 -14.00 23.18 8.11
N HIS A 72 -14.25 24.47 7.92
CA HIS A 72 -13.53 25.29 6.95
C HIS A 72 -12.02 25.26 7.23
N ASP A 73 -11.61 25.51 8.46
CA ASP A 73 -10.19 25.54 8.83
C ASP A 73 -9.53 24.17 8.66
N TRP A 74 -10.23 23.08 9.01
CA TRP A 74 -9.77 21.71 8.75
C TRP A 74 -9.65 21.40 7.26
N LEU A 75 -10.66 21.77 6.45
CA LEU A 75 -10.71 21.50 5.02
C LEU A 75 -9.57 22.19 4.25
N PHE A 76 -9.14 23.36 4.71
CA PHE A 76 -8.04 24.12 4.10
C PHE A 76 -6.71 23.97 4.85
N SER A 77 -6.65 23.13 5.89
CA SER A 77 -5.41 22.83 6.59
C SER A 77 -4.51 21.93 5.73
N PRO A 78 -3.18 22.11 5.80
CA PRO A 78 -2.27 21.20 5.12
C PRO A 78 -2.42 19.77 5.66
N PRO A 79 -2.15 18.74 4.84
CA PRO A 79 -2.19 17.36 5.30
C PRO A 79 -1.22 17.15 6.48
N GLN A 80 -1.70 16.51 7.53
CA GLN A 80 -0.89 16.18 8.70
C GLN A 80 -0.32 14.79 8.57
N TRP A 81 0.98 14.63 8.85
CA TRP A 81 1.62 13.33 8.91
C TRP A 81 1.31 12.67 10.24
N LEU A 82 0.64 11.53 10.20
CA LEU A 82 0.32 10.71 11.36
C LEU A 82 1.19 9.47 11.36
N GLU A 83 1.77 9.14 12.51
CA GLU A 83 2.52 7.91 12.72
C GLU A 83 1.55 6.77 13.00
N ILE A 84 1.69 5.67 12.27
CA ILE A 84 0.80 4.51 12.31
C ILE A 84 1.49 3.36 13.03
N ALA A 85 0.86 2.85 14.08
CA ALA A 85 1.42 1.80 14.94
C ALA A 85 1.46 0.42 14.27
N ASP A 86 0.62 0.18 13.27
CA ASP A 86 0.51 -1.10 12.57
C ASP A 86 1.35 -1.14 11.27
N PRO A 87 1.73 -2.33 10.78
CA PRO A 87 2.23 -2.48 9.43
C PRO A 87 1.12 -2.20 8.42
N ALA A 88 1.53 -1.80 7.22
CA ALA A 88 0.62 -1.53 6.13
C ALA A 88 1.07 -2.25 4.86
N LEU A 89 0.15 -2.95 4.21
CA LEU A 89 0.29 -3.40 2.83
C LEU A 89 -0.28 -2.31 1.92
N ILE A 90 0.43 -1.99 0.85
CA ILE A 90 0.09 -0.87 -0.02
C ILE A 90 -0.45 -1.41 -1.35
N SER A 91 -1.57 -0.84 -1.82
CA SER A 91 -2.07 -1.05 -3.17
C SER A 91 -2.52 0.25 -3.80
N GLN A 92 -2.94 0.20 -5.06
CA GLN A 92 -3.27 1.36 -5.88
C GLN A 92 -2.12 2.39 -5.90
N THR A 93 -0.90 1.90 -6.13
CA THR A 93 0.31 2.71 -6.06
C THR A 93 0.46 3.56 -7.31
N TRP A 94 0.29 4.88 -7.18
CA TRP A 94 0.38 5.82 -8.29
C TRP A 94 1.80 6.34 -8.50
N LEU A 95 2.50 6.64 -7.40
CA LEU A 95 3.86 7.14 -7.42
C LEU A 95 4.73 6.33 -6.48
N LEU A 96 5.99 6.18 -6.87
CA LEU A 96 7.08 5.70 -6.04
C LEU A 96 8.20 6.72 -6.13
N SER A 97 8.92 6.96 -5.03
CA SER A 97 10.15 7.76 -5.11
C SER A 97 11.17 7.09 -6.04
N PRO A 98 12.11 7.84 -6.63
CA PRO A 98 13.06 7.29 -7.59
C PRO A 98 13.86 6.09 -7.07
N SER A 99 14.25 6.10 -5.79
CA SER A 99 14.96 5.00 -5.14
C SER A 99 14.11 3.73 -5.04
N VAL A 100 12.84 3.87 -4.64
CA VAL A 100 11.91 2.73 -4.53
C VAL A 100 11.57 2.20 -5.92
N ALA A 101 11.31 3.08 -6.89
CA ALA A 101 11.06 2.69 -8.28
C ALA A 101 12.24 1.91 -8.89
N GLN A 102 13.48 2.37 -8.66
CA GLN A 102 14.68 1.67 -9.12
C GLN A 102 14.84 0.30 -8.45
N ALA A 103 14.60 0.21 -7.14
CA ALA A 103 14.63 -1.06 -6.42
C ALA A 103 13.58 -2.03 -6.99
N MET A 104 12.35 -1.56 -7.22
CA MET A 104 11.29 -2.38 -7.82
C MET A 104 11.64 -2.84 -9.23
N GLN A 105 12.22 -1.99 -10.08
CA GLN A 105 12.65 -2.40 -11.43
C GLN A 105 13.73 -3.50 -11.39
N ALA A 106 14.65 -3.45 -10.42
CA ALA A 106 15.69 -4.45 -10.27
C ALA A 106 15.16 -5.78 -9.71
N LEU A 107 14.17 -5.73 -8.83
CA LEU A 107 13.61 -6.90 -8.15
C LEU A 107 12.45 -7.55 -8.91
N SER A 108 11.69 -6.73 -9.63
CA SER A 108 10.42 -7.09 -10.24
C SER A 108 10.22 -6.30 -11.54
N PRO A 109 10.88 -6.70 -12.65
CA PRO A 109 10.73 -5.98 -13.92
C PRO A 109 9.30 -6.00 -14.47
N HIS A 110 8.47 -6.94 -14.01
CA HIS A 110 7.05 -7.05 -14.38
C HIS A 110 6.11 -6.25 -13.44
N TYR A 111 6.61 -5.66 -12.36
CA TYR A 111 5.87 -4.65 -11.60
C TYR A 111 6.28 -3.26 -12.09
N ARG A 112 5.47 -2.67 -12.97
CA ARG A 112 5.81 -1.46 -13.72
C ARG A 112 4.61 -0.55 -13.94
N ARG A 113 4.87 0.68 -14.37
CA ARG A 113 3.79 1.63 -14.69
C ARG A 113 2.95 1.12 -15.86
N ASN A 114 1.64 1.14 -15.68
CA ASN A 114 0.65 0.74 -16.67
C ASN A 114 0.11 1.97 -17.42
N PRO A 115 0.45 2.19 -18.70
CA PRO A 115 -0.05 3.34 -19.46
C PRO A 115 -1.57 3.31 -19.65
N ASP A 116 -2.18 2.11 -19.68
CA ASP A 116 -3.62 1.94 -19.88
C ASP A 116 -4.42 2.18 -18.59
N ASN A 117 -3.74 2.28 -17.45
CA ASN A 117 -4.32 2.61 -16.15
C ASN A 117 -3.66 3.84 -15.54
N GLN A 118 -3.61 4.93 -16.32
CA GLN A 118 -3.14 6.25 -15.87
C GLN A 118 -1.73 6.25 -15.26
N GLY A 119 -0.90 5.27 -15.64
CA GLY A 119 0.47 5.15 -15.16
C GLY A 119 0.61 4.58 -13.75
N GLN A 120 -0.44 4.01 -13.16
CA GLN A 120 -0.38 3.27 -11.89
C GLN A 120 0.64 2.12 -11.98
N TRP A 121 1.35 1.85 -10.89
CA TRP A 121 2.21 0.67 -10.80
C TRP A 121 1.36 -0.60 -10.73
N THR A 122 1.63 -1.54 -11.63
CA THR A 122 0.79 -2.73 -11.83
C THR A 122 1.68 -3.95 -12.08
N ASN A 123 1.21 -5.11 -11.62
CA ASN A 123 1.83 -6.39 -11.96
C ASN A 123 1.43 -6.81 -13.37
N PHE A 124 2.38 -7.25 -14.18
CA PHE A 124 2.16 -7.84 -15.50
C PHE A 124 2.54 -9.32 -15.48
N CYS A 125 1.84 -10.14 -16.26
CA CYS A 125 2.20 -11.54 -16.39
C CYS A 125 3.57 -11.69 -17.06
N ALA A 126 4.47 -12.47 -16.47
CA ALA A 126 5.79 -12.75 -17.03
C ALA A 126 5.77 -13.54 -18.36
N HIS A 127 4.62 -14.13 -18.72
CA HIS A 127 4.46 -14.96 -19.91
C HIS A 127 3.74 -14.25 -21.06
N CYS A 128 2.62 -13.59 -20.78
CA CYS A 128 1.78 -12.96 -21.81
C CYS A 128 1.71 -11.44 -21.71
N ASP A 129 2.41 -10.84 -20.74
CA ASP A 129 2.49 -9.39 -20.50
C ASP A 129 1.11 -8.72 -20.34
N SER A 130 0.08 -9.48 -19.98
CA SER A 130 -1.22 -8.92 -19.61
C SER A 130 -1.17 -8.36 -18.20
N ALA A 131 -1.76 -7.17 -18.01
CA ALA A 131 -1.89 -6.55 -16.69
C ALA A 131 -2.74 -7.43 -15.76
N ILE A 132 -2.31 -7.53 -14.50
CA ILE A 132 -2.97 -8.27 -13.43
C ILE A 132 -3.63 -7.26 -12.51
N GLY A 133 -4.96 -7.30 -12.43
CA GLY A 133 -5.75 -6.37 -11.64
C GLY A 133 -5.55 -6.58 -10.14
N GLU A 134 -5.50 -5.49 -9.38
CA GLU A 134 -5.34 -5.57 -7.92
C GLU A 134 -6.53 -6.27 -7.22
N GLY A 135 -7.72 -6.22 -7.83
CA GLY A 135 -8.90 -6.96 -7.37
C GLY A 135 -8.69 -8.47 -7.27
N ASP A 136 -7.72 -9.02 -8.00
CA ASP A 136 -7.36 -10.44 -7.99
C ASP A 136 -6.27 -10.78 -6.98
N LEU A 137 -5.64 -9.77 -6.37
CA LEU A 137 -4.44 -9.93 -5.54
C LEU A 137 -4.66 -9.58 -4.06
N TYR A 138 -5.46 -8.56 -3.76
CA TYR A 138 -5.54 -7.98 -2.42
C TYR A 138 -6.84 -8.26 -1.65
N PRO A 139 -8.06 -8.05 -2.16
CA PRO A 139 -9.22 -7.92 -1.28
C PRO A 139 -9.72 -9.22 -0.64
N LYS A 140 -9.59 -10.36 -1.32
CA LYS A 140 -10.26 -11.61 -0.93
C LYS A 140 -9.29 -12.60 -0.29
N ARG A 141 -9.77 -13.32 0.72
CA ARG A 141 -9.04 -14.43 1.32
C ARG A 141 -8.63 -15.45 0.24
N SER A 142 -7.46 -16.06 0.41
CA SER A 142 -6.82 -16.98 -0.53
C SER A 142 -6.24 -16.34 -1.80
N GLN A 143 -6.25 -15.01 -1.91
CA GLN A 143 -5.48 -14.31 -2.95
C GLN A 143 -4.01 -14.16 -2.55
N ALA A 144 -3.17 -13.80 -3.54
CA ALA A 144 -1.72 -13.74 -3.41
C ALA A 144 -1.24 -12.94 -2.19
N PHE A 145 -1.89 -11.80 -1.88
CA PHE A 145 -1.55 -10.94 -0.75
C PHE A 145 -2.66 -10.89 0.32
N SER A 146 -3.49 -11.93 0.35
CA SER A 146 -4.49 -12.23 1.40
C SER A 146 -4.50 -13.73 1.69
N PRO A 147 -3.36 -14.30 2.13
CA PRO A 147 -3.23 -15.73 2.36
C PRO A 147 -4.28 -16.24 3.34
N ALA A 148 -4.81 -17.44 3.08
CA ALA A 148 -5.88 -18.01 3.90
C ALA A 148 -5.44 -18.34 5.34
N ASN A 149 -4.15 -18.68 5.52
CA ASN A 149 -3.56 -19.15 6.76
C ASN A 149 -2.03 -18.99 6.71
N ALA A 150 -1.35 -19.32 7.81
CA ALA A 150 0.10 -19.27 7.93
C ALA A 150 0.81 -20.09 6.83
N GLN A 151 0.35 -21.31 6.54
CA GLN A 151 0.96 -22.17 5.51
C GLN A 151 0.91 -21.55 4.11
N ALA A 152 -0.17 -20.83 3.77
CA ALA A 152 -0.26 -20.09 2.53
C ALA A 152 0.66 -18.86 2.54
N ALA A 153 0.78 -18.18 3.68
CA ALA A 153 1.67 -17.04 3.85
C ALA A 153 3.16 -17.43 3.77
N ASP A 154 3.54 -18.63 4.22
CA ASP A 154 4.91 -19.15 4.13
C ASP A 154 5.44 -19.24 2.69
N ARG A 155 4.53 -19.37 1.72
CA ARG A 155 4.87 -19.37 0.28
C ARG A 155 5.19 -17.99 -0.26
N ILE A 156 4.88 -16.93 0.48
CA ILE A 156 5.19 -15.55 0.12
C ILE A 156 6.62 -15.26 0.55
N GLN A 157 7.43 -14.84 -0.42
CA GLN A 157 8.79 -14.38 -0.14
C GLN A 157 8.73 -12.95 0.37
N VAL A 158 9.38 -12.71 1.50
CA VAL A 158 9.45 -11.39 2.13
C VAL A 158 10.90 -10.92 2.08
N ARG A 159 11.13 -9.78 1.43
CA ARG A 159 12.42 -9.11 1.41
C ARG A 159 12.30 -7.74 2.07
N LYS A 160 12.95 -7.55 3.21
CA LYS A 160 13.11 -6.23 3.81
C LYS A 160 14.17 -5.43 3.05
N VAL A 161 13.90 -4.16 2.82
CA VAL A 161 14.82 -3.19 2.21
C VAL A 161 15.09 -2.11 3.25
N GLU A 162 16.34 -2.03 3.71
CA GLU A 162 16.81 -1.04 4.68
C GLU A 162 17.15 0.29 3.96
N ALA A 163 16.12 0.91 3.38
CA ALA A 163 16.20 2.21 2.74
C ALA A 163 14.87 2.97 2.88
N PRO A 164 14.89 4.31 2.85
CA PRO A 164 13.68 5.11 2.92
C PRO A 164 12.66 4.73 1.84
N PHE A 165 11.41 4.65 2.25
CA PHE A 165 10.26 4.42 1.39
C PHE A 165 9.41 5.67 1.32
N GLU A 166 9.00 6.05 0.12
CA GLU A 166 8.01 7.10 -0.12
C GLU A 166 7.18 6.73 -1.35
N ALA A 167 5.86 6.89 -1.24
CA ALA A 167 4.94 6.56 -2.32
C ALA A 167 3.69 7.45 -2.27
N TYR A 168 2.94 7.44 -3.36
CA TYR A 168 1.53 7.81 -3.36
C TYR A 168 0.70 6.56 -3.54
N TYR A 169 -0.17 6.25 -2.59
CA TYR A 169 -1.07 5.10 -2.61
C TYR A 169 -2.53 5.53 -2.62
N GLY A 170 -3.41 4.69 -3.18
CA GLY A 170 -4.86 4.88 -3.11
C GLY A 170 -5.55 3.96 -2.09
N MET A 171 -4.92 2.87 -1.68
CA MET A 171 -5.42 1.98 -0.63
C MET A 171 -4.29 1.43 0.25
N CYS A 172 -4.52 1.47 1.56
CA CYS A 172 -3.67 0.85 2.58
C CYS A 172 -4.46 -0.26 3.29
N TRP A 173 -3.84 -1.42 3.45
CA TRP A 173 -4.42 -2.52 4.23
C TRP A 173 -3.62 -2.61 5.52
N THR A 174 -4.24 -2.26 6.64
CA THR A 174 -3.65 -2.32 8.00
C THR A 174 -4.15 -3.54 8.76
N ALA A 175 -3.80 -3.65 10.04
CA ALA A 175 -4.25 -4.71 10.93
C ALA A 175 -5.79 -4.78 11.11
N SER A 176 -6.52 -3.70 10.82
CA SER A 176 -7.99 -3.71 10.82
C SER A 176 -8.58 -4.72 9.82
N TYR A 177 -7.82 -5.06 8.77
CA TYR A 177 -8.18 -6.07 7.78
C TYR A 177 -7.71 -7.46 8.22
N ARG A 178 -8.57 -8.21 8.93
CA ARG A 178 -8.25 -9.55 9.47
C ARG A 178 -7.74 -10.56 8.44
N ASN A 179 -8.15 -10.42 7.18
CA ASN A 179 -7.65 -11.26 6.08
C ASN A 179 -6.17 -11.01 5.72
N LYS A 180 -5.54 -9.98 6.30
CA LYS A 180 -4.11 -9.66 6.18
C LYS A 180 -3.26 -10.23 7.30
N TRP A 181 -3.84 -10.61 8.44
CA TRP A 181 -3.08 -11.09 9.59
C TRP A 181 -2.08 -12.20 9.27
N PRO A 182 -2.40 -13.23 8.46
CA PRO A 182 -1.39 -14.25 8.16
C PRO A 182 -0.21 -13.71 7.35
N LEU A 183 -0.42 -12.68 6.51
CA LEU A 183 0.66 -12.00 5.80
C LEU A 183 1.48 -11.11 6.75
N PHE A 184 0.85 -10.40 7.68
CA PHE A 184 1.57 -9.62 8.69
C PHE A 184 2.39 -10.49 9.63
N ALA A 185 1.85 -11.64 10.06
CA ALA A 185 2.59 -12.63 10.84
C ALA A 185 3.82 -13.13 10.07
N ARG A 186 3.69 -13.33 8.76
CA ARG A 186 4.82 -13.70 7.88
C ARG A 186 5.91 -12.61 7.81
N MET A 187 5.58 -11.36 8.09
CA MET A 187 6.53 -10.25 8.23
C MET A 187 7.01 -10.02 9.67
N GLY A 188 6.54 -10.81 10.64
CA GLY A 188 6.94 -10.74 12.05
C GLY A 188 5.98 -9.96 12.96
N TYR A 189 4.76 -9.65 12.50
CA TYR A 189 3.75 -8.92 13.27
C TYR A 189 2.53 -9.81 13.52
N GLU A 190 2.41 -10.33 14.75
CA GLU A 190 1.33 -11.24 15.14
C GLU A 190 0.11 -10.48 15.64
N TYR A 191 -1.07 -10.97 15.29
CA TYR A 191 -2.37 -10.44 15.71
C TYR A 191 -3.24 -11.59 16.17
N SER A 192 -4.02 -11.35 17.23
CA SER A 192 -4.98 -12.31 17.75
C SER A 192 -6.35 -11.64 17.93
N GLU A 193 -7.43 -12.42 17.97
CA GLU A 193 -8.77 -11.87 18.29
C GLU A 193 -8.91 -11.49 19.78
N ALA A 194 -7.87 -11.68 20.59
CA ALA A 194 -7.86 -11.38 22.01
C ALA A 194 -7.30 -9.97 22.34
N ASP A 195 -6.83 -9.24 21.32
CA ASP A 195 -6.28 -7.89 21.42
C ASP A 195 -7.30 -6.83 20.98
#